data_AF-A0A4Q9PH57-F1
#
_entry.id   AF-A0A4Q9PH57-F1
#
_cell.length_a   1.000
_cell.length_b   1.000
_cell.length_c   1.000
_cell.angle_alpha   90.00
_cell.angle_beta   90.00
_cell.angle_gamma   90.00
#
_symmetry.space_group_name_H-M   'P 1'
#
loop_
_entity.id
_entity.type
_entity.pdbx_description
1 polymer ?
#
loop_
_entity_poly.entity_id
_entity_poly.type
_entity_poly.pdbx_seq_one_letter_code
_entity_poly.pdbx_strand_id
1 'polypeptide(L)'
;ARGYLGHPDANILKATVASLRERRASTSFTLLKGCKDNPEIESAFHSSKDGAKKDVPDEVPLEVAPTWRISGTMISCMTQGFAYRTIRDLKARKIQPRPKTKIDLDNIIDDVTEAYGTRVSAGDIWKSIRSKHITSTCSQFLWKAIHDLFMIGDHWLRDSMPEEYQDRSICAVCGNIESMDHILFRCEAVGQAEVWRELKSM
;
A
#
# COMPACT_ATOMS: atom_id res chain seq x y z
N ALA A 1 11.96 16.16 19.15
CA ALA A 1 10.82 16.16 18.20
C ALA A 1 11.24 15.53 16.88
N ARG A 2 10.42 14.60 16.35
CA ARG A 2 10.68 13.79 15.15
C ARG A 2 10.54 14.53 13.80
N GLY A 3 10.30 15.85 13.83
CA GLY A 3 10.29 16.68 12.61
C GLY A 3 9.26 16.29 11.55
N TYR A 4 8.09 15.79 11.98
CA TYR A 4 6.99 15.30 11.10
C TYR A 4 7.34 14.10 10.21
N LEU A 5 8.53 13.52 10.35
CA LEU A 5 8.93 12.35 9.56
C LEU A 5 8.10 11.12 9.98
N GLY A 6 7.49 10.46 9.01
CA GLY A 6 6.64 9.29 9.20
C GLY A 6 5.21 9.60 9.71
N HIS A 7 4.81 10.87 9.79
CA HIS A 7 3.43 11.23 10.12
C HIS A 7 2.56 11.21 8.85
N PRO A 8 1.36 10.58 8.85
CA PRO A 8 0.48 10.57 7.68
C PRO A 8 0.10 11.99 7.23
N ASP A 9 -0.28 12.83 8.19
CA ASP A 9 -0.70 14.23 7.92
C ASP A 9 0.45 15.25 8.01
N ALA A 10 1.68 14.82 7.70
CA ALA A 10 2.88 15.65 7.88
C ALA A 10 2.79 17.01 7.17
N ASN A 11 2.19 17.07 5.98
CA ASN A 11 2.09 18.31 5.20
C ASN A 11 1.10 19.29 5.84
N ILE A 12 -0.07 18.81 6.27
CA ILE A 12 -1.08 19.62 6.96
C ILE A 12 -0.50 20.18 8.26
N LEU A 13 0.11 19.33 9.09
CA LEU A 13 0.71 19.76 10.35
C LEU A 13 1.83 20.80 10.15
N LYS A 14 2.65 20.66 9.11
CA LYS A 14 3.70 21.65 8.79
C LYS A 14 3.08 23.00 8.42
N ALA A 15 2.06 23.00 7.57
CA ALA A 15 1.35 24.21 7.15
C ALA A 15 0.64 24.91 8.33
N THR A 16 -0.07 24.13 9.17
CA THR A 16 -0.74 24.66 10.36
C THR A 16 0.26 25.27 11.34
N VAL A 17 1.34 24.56 11.68
CA VAL A 17 2.34 25.07 12.64
C VAL A 17 3.07 26.28 12.08
N ALA A 18 3.36 26.32 10.78
CA ALA A 18 3.95 27.50 10.14
C ALA A 18 3.02 28.72 10.23
N SER A 19 1.73 28.55 9.92
CA SER A 19 0.72 29.61 9.99
C SER A 19 0.58 30.16 11.42
N LEU A 20 0.64 29.28 12.42
CA LEU A 20 0.60 29.69 13.84
C LEU A 20 1.84 30.48 14.25
N ARG A 21 3.02 30.14 13.73
CA ARG A 21 4.27 30.84 14.03
C ARG A 21 4.40 32.17 13.30
N GLU A 22 3.84 32.28 12.10
CA GLU A 22 3.81 33.51 11.33
C GLU A 22 2.91 34.57 11.98
N ARG A 23 1.85 34.13 12.67
CA ARG A 23 0.92 35.01 13.34
C ARG A 23 1.61 35.80 14.45
N ARG A 24 1.53 37.14 14.35
CA ARG A 24 2.10 38.08 15.35
C ARG A 24 1.26 38.20 16.64
N ALA A 25 -0.04 37.92 16.54
CA ALA A 25 -0.95 38.01 17.68
C ALA A 25 -0.86 36.77 18.58
N SER A 26 -1.01 36.97 19.89
CA SER A 26 -1.12 35.87 20.85
C SER A 26 -2.27 34.94 20.46
N THR A 27 -2.02 33.63 20.49
CA THR A 27 -2.99 32.60 20.13
C THR A 27 -3.11 31.62 21.29
N SER A 28 -4.30 31.53 21.88
CA SER A 28 -4.65 30.54 22.89
C SER A 28 -5.54 29.47 22.28
N PHE A 29 -5.39 28.24 22.75
CA PHE A 29 -6.26 27.13 22.37
C PHE A 29 -7.12 26.74 23.55
N THR A 30 -8.43 26.65 23.33
CA THR A 30 -9.39 26.14 24.31
C THR A 30 -10.03 24.90 23.73
N LEU A 31 -9.83 23.75 24.39
CA LEU A 31 -10.50 22.52 24.02
C LEU A 31 -11.91 22.51 24.62
N LEU A 32 -12.91 22.71 23.78
CA LEU A 32 -14.32 22.65 24.17
C LEU A 32 -14.83 21.20 24.04
N LYS A 33 -15.59 20.72 25.02
CA LYS A 33 -16.14 19.36 25.04
C LYS A 33 -17.61 19.37 24.65
N GLY A 34 -17.95 18.63 23.59
CA GLY A 34 -19.32 18.48 23.13
C GLY A 34 -19.82 19.66 22.30
N CYS A 35 -20.85 19.40 21.49
CA CYS A 35 -21.49 20.39 20.62
C CYS A 35 -22.73 21.03 21.27
N LYS A 36 -23.28 20.41 22.32
CA LYS A 36 -24.50 20.88 22.97
C LYS A 36 -24.26 22.20 23.70
N ASP A 37 -25.20 23.12 23.52
CA ASP A 37 -25.29 24.40 24.22
C ASP A 37 -24.19 25.43 23.88
N ASN A 38 -23.46 25.25 22.77
CA ASN A 38 -22.53 26.26 22.24
C ASN A 38 -22.82 26.58 20.75
N PRO A 39 -23.42 27.75 20.43
CA PRO A 39 -23.84 28.09 19.07
C PRO A 39 -22.67 28.25 18.09
N GLU A 40 -21.48 28.64 18.56
CA GLU A 40 -20.30 28.79 17.71
C GLU A 40 -19.77 27.43 17.25
N ILE A 41 -19.74 26.43 18.15
CA ILE A 41 -19.36 25.06 17.82
C ILE A 41 -20.38 24.43 16.87
N GLU A 42 -21.66 24.63 17.14
CA GLU A 42 -22.75 24.12 16.30
C GLU A 42 -22.65 24.67 14.87
N SER A 43 -22.44 25.98 14.73
CA SER A 43 -22.24 26.62 13.42
C SER A 43 -20.99 26.12 12.70
N ALA A 44 -19.85 25.98 13.40
CA ALA A 44 -18.62 25.43 12.82
C ALA A 44 -18.81 23.96 12.39
N PHE A 45 -19.53 23.17 13.18
CA PHE A 45 -19.87 21.79 12.85
C PHE A 45 -20.76 21.69 11.62
N HIS A 46 -21.81 22.52 11.51
CA HIS A 46 -22.64 22.61 10.30
C HIS A 46 -21.81 23.01 9.09
N SER A 47 -20.98 24.04 9.20
CA SER A 47 -20.08 24.48 8.13
C SER A 47 -19.14 23.36 7.67
N SER A 48 -18.59 22.56 8.59
CA SER A 48 -17.75 21.41 8.24
C SER A 48 -18.50 20.31 7.50
N LYS A 49 -19.77 20.05 7.89
CA LYS A 49 -20.63 19.07 7.21
C LYS A 49 -20.97 19.52 5.80
N ASP A 50 -21.27 20.79 5.62
CA ASP A 50 -21.62 21.34 4.31
C ASP A 50 -20.38 21.36 3.40
N GLY A 51 -19.21 21.70 3.93
CA GLY A 51 -17.93 21.56 3.23
C GLY A 51 -17.64 20.12 2.79
N ALA A 52 -17.91 19.13 3.64
CA ALA A 52 -17.70 17.72 3.32
C ALA A 52 -18.63 17.17 2.21
N LYS A 53 -19.74 17.86 1.93
CA LYS A 53 -20.71 17.50 0.88
C LYS A 53 -20.46 18.18 -0.46
N LYS A 54 -19.47 19.09 -0.55
CA LYS A 54 -19.16 19.76 -1.82
C LYS A 54 -18.65 18.75 -2.85
N ASP A 55 -19.18 18.83 -4.07
CA ASP A 55 -18.71 18.00 -5.19
C ASP A 55 -17.25 18.31 -5.56
N VAL A 56 -16.86 19.58 -5.43
CA VAL A 56 -15.50 20.06 -5.64
C VAL A 56 -14.90 20.49 -4.29
N PRO A 57 -13.83 19.85 -3.81
CA PRO A 57 -13.18 20.23 -2.56
C PRO A 57 -12.56 21.63 -2.64
N ASP A 58 -12.55 22.34 -1.51
CA ASP A 58 -11.81 23.61 -1.40
C ASP A 58 -10.30 23.35 -1.40
N GLU A 59 -9.54 24.13 -2.17
CA GLU A 59 -8.08 24.05 -2.17
C GLU A 59 -7.50 24.77 -0.94
N VAL A 60 -6.83 24.01 -0.08
CA VAL A 60 -6.12 24.55 1.08
C VAL A 60 -4.63 24.66 0.75
N PRO A 61 -4.03 25.87 0.73
CA PRO A 61 -2.61 26.01 0.46
C PRO A 61 -1.79 25.39 1.61
N LEU A 62 -0.99 24.38 1.27
CA LEU A 62 -0.09 23.68 2.22
C LEU A 62 1.37 24.12 2.08
N GLU A 63 1.63 25.18 1.30
CA GLU A 63 2.96 25.71 1.08
C GLU A 63 3.46 26.42 2.33
N VAL A 64 4.63 25.99 2.80
CA VAL A 64 5.27 26.56 3.99
C VAL A 64 6.40 27.48 3.56
N ALA A 65 6.30 28.74 3.99
CA ALA A 65 7.35 29.74 3.82
C ALA A 65 8.71 29.20 4.31
N PRO A 66 9.82 29.48 3.60
CA PRO A 66 11.13 28.90 3.91
C PRO A 66 11.59 29.14 5.35
N THR A 67 11.25 30.29 5.94
CA THR A 67 11.59 30.68 7.32
C THR A 67 11.00 29.74 8.38
N TRP A 68 9.82 29.15 8.10
CA TRP A 68 9.11 28.27 9.02
C TRP A 68 9.26 26.79 8.68
N ARG A 69 10.00 26.47 7.61
CA ARG A 69 10.16 25.12 7.10
C ARG A 69 11.09 24.29 7.99
N ILE A 70 10.53 23.28 8.65
CA ILE A 70 11.31 22.25 9.36
C ILE A 70 11.68 21.16 8.34
N SER A 71 12.97 21.04 8.01
CA SER A 71 13.49 20.14 6.97
C SER A 71 13.91 18.74 7.48
N GLY A 72 13.77 18.46 8.78
CA GLY A 72 14.15 17.15 9.33
C GLY A 72 13.84 16.95 10.81
N THR A 73 14.31 15.84 11.35
CA THR A 73 14.24 15.53 12.80
C THR A 73 15.49 16.05 13.50
N MET A 74 15.35 16.34 14.80
CA MET A 74 16.52 16.58 15.65
C MET A 74 17.35 15.29 15.76
N ILE A 75 18.69 15.42 15.67
CA ILE A 75 19.63 14.30 15.78
C ILE A 75 19.50 13.61 17.15
N SER A 76 19.30 14.38 18.22
CA SER A 76 19.10 13.86 19.57
C SER A 76 17.86 12.95 19.72
N CYS A 77 16.90 13.05 18.79
CA CYS A 77 15.69 12.20 18.76
C CYS A 77 15.77 11.07 17.73
N MET A 78 16.89 10.96 17.01
CA MET A 78 17.07 9.97 15.96
C MET A 78 17.60 8.67 16.54
N THR A 79 16.80 7.60 16.46
CA THR A 79 17.30 6.24 16.68
C THR A 79 17.64 5.58 15.36
N GLN A 80 18.54 4.59 15.35
CA GLN A 80 18.87 3.84 14.14
C GLN A 80 17.62 3.26 13.46
N GLY A 81 16.69 2.68 14.24
CA GLY A 81 15.43 2.15 13.72
C GLY A 81 14.52 3.22 13.11
N PHE A 82 14.49 4.43 13.69
CA PHE A 82 13.72 5.54 13.13
C PHE A 82 14.35 6.09 11.85
N ALA A 83 15.67 6.24 11.82
CA ALA A 83 16.42 6.63 10.63
C ALA A 83 16.18 5.61 9.50
N TYR A 84 16.30 4.33 9.80
CA TYR A 84 16.09 3.24 8.84
C TYR A 84 14.68 3.30 8.23
N ARG A 85 13.63 3.35 9.06
CA ARG A 85 12.24 3.45 8.56
C ARG A 85 12.03 4.68 7.67
N THR A 86 12.50 5.84 8.12
CA THR A 86 12.37 7.08 7.35
C THR A 86 13.07 6.97 5.98
N ILE A 87 14.29 6.44 5.94
CA ILE A 87 15.03 6.25 4.68
C ILE A 87 14.31 5.25 3.78
N ARG A 88 13.78 4.16 4.34
CA ARG A 88 13.00 3.16 3.59
C ARG A 88 11.76 3.77 2.98
N ASP A 89 11.00 4.57 3.72
CA ASP A 89 9.80 5.25 3.22
C ASP A 89 10.14 6.25 2.10
N LEU A 90 11.22 7.03 2.28
CA LEU A 90 11.71 7.95 1.25
C LEU A 90 12.14 7.23 -0.02
N LYS A 91 12.80 6.07 0.11
CA LYS A 91 13.16 5.23 -1.04
C LYS A 91 11.93 4.62 -1.69
N ALA A 92 10.97 4.13 -0.90
CA ALA A 92 9.73 3.54 -1.41
C ALA A 92 8.95 4.54 -2.27
N ARG A 93 8.87 5.82 -1.88
CA ARG A 93 8.24 6.89 -2.68
C ARG A 93 8.86 7.12 -4.05
N LYS A 94 10.12 6.73 -4.25
CA LYS A 94 10.85 6.86 -5.53
C LYS A 94 10.74 5.60 -6.39
N ILE A 95 10.34 4.48 -5.80
CA ILE A 95 10.25 3.21 -6.51
C ILE A 95 8.91 3.16 -7.23
N GLN A 96 8.96 3.02 -8.55
CA GLN A 96 7.76 2.80 -9.34
C GLN A 96 7.16 1.42 -9.02
N PRO A 97 5.84 1.33 -8.79
CA PRO A 97 5.17 0.04 -8.63
C PRO A 97 5.42 -0.84 -9.85
N ARG A 98 5.70 -2.13 -9.63
CA ARG A 98 5.80 -3.10 -10.72
C ARG A 98 4.40 -3.37 -11.29
N PRO A 99 4.18 -3.21 -12.60
CA PRO A 99 2.84 -3.39 -13.19
C PRO A 99 2.22 -4.74 -12.88
N LYS A 100 2.96 -5.84 -13.06
CA LYS A 100 2.49 -7.20 -12.78
C LYS A 100 2.08 -7.39 -11.31
N THR A 101 2.92 -6.95 -10.36
CA THR A 101 2.57 -6.99 -8.93
C THR A 101 1.27 -6.23 -8.63
N LYS A 102 1.02 -5.11 -9.30
CA LYS A 102 -0.22 -4.36 -9.11
C LYS A 102 -1.42 -5.15 -9.64
N ILE A 103 -1.32 -5.72 -10.83
CA ILE A 103 -2.36 -6.57 -11.42
C ILE A 103 -2.65 -7.76 -10.51
N ASP A 104 -1.63 -8.46 -10.02
CA ASP A 104 -1.80 -9.62 -9.15
C ASP A 104 -2.45 -9.24 -7.82
N LEU A 105 -2.07 -8.09 -7.24
CA LEU A 105 -2.73 -7.57 -6.03
C LEU A 105 -4.20 -7.20 -6.30
N ASP A 106 -4.50 -6.56 -7.41
CA ASP A 106 -5.87 -6.18 -7.78
C ASP A 106 -6.73 -7.44 -7.99
N ASN A 107 -6.23 -8.46 -8.68
CA ASN A 107 -6.89 -9.76 -8.83
C ASN A 107 -7.17 -10.41 -7.46
N ILE A 108 -6.18 -10.47 -6.57
CA ILE A 108 -6.39 -11.04 -5.22
C ILE A 108 -7.43 -10.25 -4.43
N ILE A 109 -7.43 -8.92 -4.51
CA ILE A 109 -8.41 -8.07 -3.82
C ILE A 109 -9.82 -8.38 -4.35
N ASP A 110 -9.98 -8.49 -5.67
CA ASP A 110 -11.27 -8.73 -6.28
C ASP A 110 -11.77 -10.16 -6.00
N ASP A 111 -10.91 -11.17 -6.08
CA ASP A 111 -11.22 -12.56 -5.70
C ASP A 111 -11.64 -12.68 -4.23
N VAL A 112 -10.93 -12.01 -3.31
CA VAL A 112 -11.29 -11.98 -1.88
C VAL A 112 -12.61 -11.25 -1.66
N THR A 113 -12.87 -10.18 -2.42
CA THR A 113 -14.12 -9.43 -2.34
C THR A 113 -15.29 -10.28 -2.84
N GLU A 114 -15.11 -11.03 -3.93
CA GLU A 114 -16.12 -11.94 -4.47
C GLU A 114 -16.41 -13.09 -3.51
N ALA A 115 -15.36 -13.74 -2.97
CA ALA A 115 -15.51 -14.90 -2.12
C ALA A 115 -16.08 -14.59 -0.73
N TYR A 116 -15.75 -13.43 -0.15
CA TYR A 116 -16.05 -13.11 1.26
C TYR A 116 -16.89 -11.83 1.45
N GLY A 117 -17.25 -11.12 0.38
CA GLY A 117 -17.99 -9.86 0.46
C GLY A 117 -17.26 -8.73 1.17
N THR A 118 -15.95 -8.88 1.42
CA THR A 118 -15.13 -7.94 2.18
C THR A 118 -13.93 -7.49 1.37
N ARG A 119 -13.84 -6.18 1.11
CA ARG A 119 -12.69 -5.62 0.39
C ARG A 119 -11.51 -5.43 1.34
N VAL A 120 -10.38 -6.04 0.99
CA VAL A 120 -9.10 -5.91 1.72
C VAL A 120 -8.17 -4.90 1.05
N SER A 121 -7.19 -4.37 1.79
CA SER A 121 -6.12 -3.56 1.20
C SER A 121 -4.94 -4.42 0.76
N ALA A 122 -4.12 -3.92 -0.18
CA ALA A 122 -2.83 -4.55 -0.50
C ALA A 122 -1.94 -4.73 0.74
N GLY A 123 -2.01 -3.81 1.71
CA GLY A 123 -1.29 -3.93 2.97
C GLY A 123 -1.76 -5.11 3.82
N ASP A 124 -3.05 -5.46 3.76
CA ASP A 124 -3.59 -6.60 4.49
C ASP A 124 -3.19 -7.92 3.83
N ILE A 125 -3.11 -7.97 2.50
CA ILE A 125 -2.53 -9.12 1.76
C ILE A 125 -1.07 -9.33 2.16
N TRP A 126 -0.24 -8.27 2.17
CA TRP A 126 1.16 -8.42 2.56
C TRP A 126 1.34 -8.83 4.03
N LYS A 127 0.43 -8.43 4.92
CA LYS A 127 0.42 -8.88 6.32
C LYS A 127 -0.05 -10.33 6.42
N SER A 128 -1.06 -10.74 5.66
CA SER A 128 -1.64 -12.08 5.73
C SER A 128 -0.62 -13.15 5.37
N ILE A 129 0.17 -12.94 4.30
CA ILE A 129 1.22 -13.89 3.90
C ILE A 129 2.36 -14.00 4.92
N ARG A 130 2.46 -13.06 5.87
CA ARG A 130 3.44 -13.05 6.98
C ARG A 130 2.83 -13.44 8.32
N SER A 131 1.62 -13.99 8.32
CA SER A 131 0.95 -14.48 9.53
C SER A 131 1.77 -15.57 10.21
N LYS A 132 1.68 -15.66 11.55
CA LYS A 132 2.29 -16.73 12.35
C LYS A 132 1.82 -18.14 11.98
N HIS A 133 0.70 -18.22 11.25
CA HIS A 133 0.10 -19.47 10.77
C HIS A 133 0.67 -19.94 9.42
N ILE A 134 1.50 -19.13 8.77
CA ILE A 134 2.13 -19.45 7.49
C ILE A 134 3.61 -19.67 7.72
N THR A 135 4.14 -20.78 7.20
CA THR A 135 5.58 -21.07 7.31
C THR A 135 6.38 -20.03 6.52
N SER A 136 7.63 -19.79 6.93
CA SER A 136 8.52 -18.86 6.21
C SER A 136 8.68 -19.23 4.73
N THR A 137 8.75 -20.53 4.43
CA THR A 137 8.85 -21.05 3.05
C THR A 137 7.62 -20.71 2.23
N CYS A 138 6.41 -20.95 2.75
CA CYS A 138 5.16 -20.58 2.09
C CYS A 138 5.03 -19.07 1.92
N SER A 139 5.41 -18.29 2.94
CA SER A 139 5.43 -16.82 2.88
C SER A 139 6.31 -16.31 1.74
N GLN A 140 7.52 -16.88 1.60
CA GLN A 140 8.44 -16.54 0.52
C GLN A 140 7.91 -16.94 -0.85
N PHE A 141 7.27 -18.11 -0.97
CA PHE A 141 6.65 -18.55 -2.21
C PHE A 141 5.55 -17.59 -2.65
N LEU A 142 4.59 -17.28 -1.75
CA LEU A 142 3.50 -16.34 -2.01
C LEU A 142 4.03 -14.94 -2.36
N TRP A 143 5.04 -14.46 -1.65
CA TRP A 143 5.67 -13.18 -1.95
C TRP A 143 6.26 -13.16 -3.36
N LYS A 144 6.97 -14.22 -3.76
CA LYS A 144 7.54 -14.33 -5.12
C LYS A 144 6.46 -14.46 -6.19
N ALA A 145 5.38 -15.19 -5.91
CA ALA A 145 4.25 -15.37 -6.81
C ALA A 145 3.54 -14.04 -7.09
N ILE A 146 3.16 -13.29 -6.04
CA ILE A 146 2.51 -11.97 -6.17
C ILE A 146 3.43 -10.95 -6.85
N HIS A 147 4.76 -11.13 -6.73
CA HIS A 147 5.71 -10.25 -7.40
C HIS A 147 6.08 -10.66 -8.83
N ASP A 148 5.50 -11.75 -9.36
CA ASP A 148 5.83 -12.30 -10.66
C ASP A 148 7.35 -12.53 -10.84
N LEU A 149 7.96 -13.21 -9.86
CA LEU A 149 9.42 -13.42 -9.80
C LEU A 149 9.89 -14.79 -10.31
N PHE A 150 8.97 -15.68 -10.66
CA PHE A 150 9.32 -16.98 -11.19
C PHE A 150 9.60 -16.88 -12.69
N MET A 151 10.57 -17.65 -13.18
CA MET A 151 10.89 -17.74 -14.60
C MET A 151 9.88 -18.64 -15.31
N ILE A 152 8.71 -18.08 -15.64
CA ILE A 152 7.59 -18.75 -16.31
C ILE A 152 6.95 -17.83 -17.36
N GLY A 153 6.23 -18.40 -18.34
CA GLY A 153 5.44 -17.63 -19.31
C GLY A 153 6.21 -16.54 -20.03
N ASP A 154 5.67 -15.32 -19.95
CA ASP A 154 6.19 -14.09 -20.56
C ASP A 154 7.68 -13.85 -20.27
N HIS A 155 8.24 -14.35 -19.17
CA HIS A 155 9.67 -14.16 -18.86
C HIS A 155 10.57 -14.87 -19.88
N TRP A 156 10.11 -15.98 -20.47
CA TRP A 156 10.83 -16.70 -21.53
C TRP A 156 10.67 -16.06 -22.91
N LEU A 157 9.68 -15.18 -23.09
CA LEU A 157 9.38 -14.50 -24.37
C LEU A 157 10.08 -13.14 -24.53
N ARG A 158 10.95 -12.76 -23.59
CA ARG A 158 11.69 -11.50 -23.66
C ARG A 158 12.74 -11.54 -24.78
N ASP A 159 12.94 -10.42 -25.46
CA ASP A 159 13.92 -10.27 -26.56
C ASP A 159 15.33 -10.74 -26.21
N SER A 160 15.74 -10.67 -24.94
CA SER A 160 17.05 -11.10 -24.48
C SER A 160 17.19 -12.62 -24.29
N MET A 161 16.12 -13.39 -24.48
CA MET A 161 16.08 -14.83 -24.20
C MET A 161 16.41 -15.65 -25.45
N PRO A 162 17.26 -16.69 -25.36
CA PRO A 162 17.47 -17.64 -26.45
C PRO A 162 16.17 -18.29 -26.91
N GLU A 163 16.02 -18.47 -28.24
CA GLU A 163 14.84 -19.05 -28.88
C GLU A 163 14.51 -20.45 -28.32
N GLU A 164 15.54 -21.25 -28.03
CA GLU A 164 15.43 -22.60 -27.45
C GLU A 164 14.69 -22.65 -26.10
N TYR A 165 14.54 -21.52 -25.40
CA TYR A 165 13.82 -21.45 -24.14
C TYR A 165 12.40 -20.91 -24.28
N GLN A 166 12.01 -20.39 -25.45
CA GLN A 166 10.68 -19.81 -25.64
C GLN A 166 9.57 -20.85 -25.51
N ASP A 167 9.84 -22.11 -25.86
CA ASP A 167 8.90 -23.23 -25.68
C ASP A 167 8.49 -23.43 -24.21
N ARG A 168 9.30 -22.96 -23.25
CA ARG A 168 8.99 -23.01 -21.80
C ARG A 168 7.96 -21.99 -21.37
N SER A 169 7.60 -21.05 -22.25
CA SER A 169 6.55 -20.06 -21.97
C SER A 169 5.16 -20.66 -22.09
N ILE A 170 5.00 -21.78 -22.79
CA ILE A 170 3.69 -22.37 -23.09
C ILE A 170 3.57 -23.74 -22.42
N CYS A 171 2.40 -24.02 -21.87
CA CYS A 171 2.09 -25.34 -21.35
C CYS A 171 2.01 -26.36 -22.49
N ALA A 172 2.83 -27.41 -22.45
CA ALA A 172 2.84 -28.47 -23.46
C ALA A 172 1.54 -29.29 -23.52
N VAL A 173 0.67 -29.21 -22.50
CA VAL A 173 -0.56 -29.99 -22.41
C VAL A 173 -1.76 -29.21 -22.96
N CYS A 174 -1.99 -27.99 -22.47
CA CYS A 174 -3.19 -27.20 -22.83
C CYS A 174 -2.91 -25.99 -23.74
N GLY A 175 -1.63 -25.69 -24.05
CA GLY A 175 -1.26 -24.62 -24.98
C GLY A 175 -1.40 -23.18 -24.44
N ASN A 176 -1.76 -23.00 -23.17
CA ASN A 176 -1.82 -21.67 -22.54
C ASN A 176 -0.41 -21.16 -22.19
N ILE A 177 -0.23 -19.84 -22.17
CA ILE A 177 0.98 -19.22 -21.61
C ILE A 177 1.03 -19.50 -20.11
N GLU A 178 2.17 -19.99 -19.64
CA GLU A 178 2.37 -20.36 -18.25
C GLU A 178 2.35 -19.13 -17.33
N SER A 179 1.47 -19.15 -16.34
CA SER A 179 1.42 -18.17 -15.26
C SER A 179 1.24 -18.90 -13.94
N MET A 180 1.50 -18.23 -12.81
CA MET A 180 1.30 -18.89 -11.51
C MET A 180 -0.16 -19.30 -11.31
N ASP A 181 -1.10 -18.47 -11.77
CA ASP A 181 -2.53 -18.76 -11.77
C ASP A 181 -2.88 -19.96 -12.66
N HIS A 182 -2.30 -20.02 -13.86
CA HIS A 182 -2.46 -21.17 -14.74
C HIS A 182 -1.96 -22.46 -14.08
N ILE A 183 -0.70 -22.48 -13.62
CA ILE A 183 -0.05 -23.67 -13.06
C ILE A 183 -0.82 -24.21 -11.84
N LEU A 184 -1.27 -23.32 -10.94
CA LEU A 184 -1.88 -23.74 -9.68
C LEU A 184 -3.39 -24.02 -9.78
N PHE A 185 -4.11 -23.25 -10.61
CA PHE A 185 -5.57 -23.21 -10.55
C PHE A 185 -6.29 -23.59 -11.85
N ARG A 186 -5.69 -23.34 -13.02
CA ARG A 186 -6.40 -23.50 -14.32
C ARG A 186 -5.89 -24.62 -15.22
N CYS A 187 -4.67 -25.11 -14.99
CA CYS A 187 -4.04 -26.07 -15.89
C CYS A 187 -4.77 -27.42 -15.91
N GLU A 188 -4.93 -27.97 -17.11
CA GLU A 188 -5.54 -29.30 -17.34
C GLU A 188 -4.55 -30.45 -17.22
N ALA A 189 -3.27 -30.16 -16.98
CA ALA A 189 -2.25 -31.18 -16.77
C ALA A 189 -2.53 -31.97 -15.48
N VAL A 190 -2.18 -33.26 -15.49
CA VAL A 190 -2.51 -34.21 -14.42
C VAL A 190 -1.97 -33.76 -13.05
N GLY A 191 -0.82 -33.08 -13.02
CA GLY A 191 -0.15 -32.70 -11.77
C GLY A 191 -0.99 -31.80 -10.86
N GLN A 192 -1.75 -30.85 -11.41
CA GLN A 192 -2.61 -29.98 -10.61
C GLN A 192 -3.71 -30.82 -9.92
N ALA A 193 -4.40 -31.65 -10.70
CA ALA A 193 -5.48 -32.49 -10.21
C ALA A 193 -5.00 -33.54 -9.18
N GLU A 194 -3.77 -34.03 -9.32
CA GLU A 194 -3.14 -34.96 -8.38
C GLU A 194 -2.84 -34.28 -7.04
N VAL A 195 -2.20 -33.11 -7.05
CA VAL A 195 -1.92 -32.35 -5.82
C VAL A 195 -3.21 -31.99 -5.07
N TRP A 196 -4.25 -31.57 -5.78
CA TRP A 196 -5.55 -31.27 -5.15
C TRP A 196 -6.26 -32.51 -4.61
N ARG A 197 -6.01 -33.69 -5.18
CA ARG A 197 -6.54 -34.96 -4.68
C ARG A 197 -5.85 -35.35 -3.38
N GLU A 198 -4.53 -35.27 -3.33
CA GLU A 198 -3.74 -35.54 -2.12
C GLU A 198 -4.16 -34.62 -0.96
N LEU A 199 -4.36 -33.33 -1.25
CA LEU A 199 -4.85 -32.37 -0.25
C LEU A 199 -6.22 -32.75 0.34
N LYS A 200 -7.12 -33.32 -0.47
CA LYS A 200 -8.46 -33.75 -0.01
C LYS A 200 -8.43 -35.06 0.77
N SER A 201 -7.39 -35.88 0.60
CA SER A 201 -7.22 -37.13 1.34
C SER A 201 -6.50 -36.98 2.68
N MET A 202 -5.89 -35.82 2.94
CA MET A 202 -5.34 -35.44 4.25
C MET A 202 -6.45 -34.96 5.19
#